data_AF-A0A537RMA1-F1
#
_entry.id   AF-A0A537RMA1-F1
#
_cell.length_a   1.000
_cell.length_b   1.000
_cell.length_c   1.000
_cell.angle_alpha   90.00
_cell.angle_beta   90.00
_cell.angle_gamma   90.00
#
_symmetry.space_group_name_H-M   'P 1'
#
loop_
_entity.id
_entity.type
_entity.pdbx_description
1 polymer ?
#
loop_
_entity_poly.entity_id
_entity_poly.type
_entity_poly.pdbx_seq_one_letter_code
_entity_poly.pdbx_strand_id
1 'polypeptide(L)' 'MTEELRDKARTLGLDRLTDEHLKQFERATTGMERHLQRLPRGMPTAQEPAHVYRAKGDTP' A
#
# COMPACT_ATOMS: atom_id res chain seq x y z
N MET A 1 9.91 17.02 7.98
CA MET A 1 10.07 15.55 7.96
C MET A 1 8.99 14.86 8.81
N THR A 2 8.76 15.27 10.06
CA THR A 2 7.72 14.69 10.94
C THR A 2 6.28 15.08 10.56
N GLU A 3 6.05 16.27 10.01
CA GLU A 3 4.70 16.72 9.61
C GLU A 3 4.15 15.93 8.41
N GLU A 4 4.94 15.76 7.36
CA GLU A 4 4.56 14.96 6.18
C GLU A 4 4.22 13.51 6.56
N LEU A 5 4.97 12.93 7.51
CA LEU A 5 4.73 11.56 7.97
C LEU A 5 3.45 11.44 8.80
N ARG A 6 3.15 12.45 9.63
CA ARG A 6 1.88 12.54 10.37
C ARG A 6 0.70 12.73 9.42
N ASP A 7 0.83 13.57 8.41
CA ASP A 7 -0.23 13.78 7.42
C ASP A 7 -0.50 12.51 6.61
N LYS A 8 0.55 11.77 6.24
CA LYS A 8 0.43 10.45 5.59
C LYS A 8 -0.23 9.41 6.50
N ALA A 9 0.09 9.41 7.79
CA ALA A 9 -0.62 8.56 8.77
C ALA A 9 -2.09 8.97 8.91
N ARG A 10 -2.38 10.28 8.91
CA ARG A 10 -3.73 10.84 9.03
C ARG A 10 -4.65 10.47 7.88
N THR A 11 -4.14 10.55 6.64
CA THR A 11 -4.90 10.15 5.44
C THR A 11 -5.26 8.66 5.44
N LEU A 12 -4.54 7.84 6.21
CA LEU A 12 -4.83 6.43 6.43
C LEU A 12 -5.69 6.17 7.69
N GLY A 13 -6.18 7.22 8.35
CA GLY A 13 -6.99 7.12 9.58
C GLY A 13 -6.19 6.79 10.84
N LEU A 14 -4.86 6.93 10.81
CA LEU A 14 -3.98 6.65 11.95
C LEU A 14 -3.71 7.92 12.76
N ASP A 15 -4.78 8.52 13.29
CA ASP A 15 -4.74 9.83 13.95
C ASP A 15 -4.07 9.83 15.34
N ARG A 16 -3.94 8.66 15.98
CA ARG A 16 -3.51 8.53 17.39
C ARG A 16 -2.12 7.88 17.56
N LEU A 17 -1.28 7.96 16.54
CA LEU A 17 0.08 7.42 16.63
C LEU A 17 0.93 8.25 17.58
N THR A 18 1.67 7.58 18.47
CA THR A 18 2.73 8.19 19.27
C THR A 18 3.95 8.45 18.39
N ASP A 19 4.90 9.23 18.87
CA ASP A 19 6.14 9.49 18.14
C ASP A 19 6.95 8.20 17.89
N GLU A 20 6.85 7.21 18.77
CA GLU A 20 7.46 5.89 18.55
C GLU A 20 6.76 5.11 17.43
N HIS A 21 5.42 5.14 17.39
CA HIS A 21 4.66 4.54 16.30
C HIS A 21 4.94 5.21 14.95
N LEU A 22 5.15 6.54 14.94
CA LEU A 22 5.54 7.26 13.72
C LEU A 22 6.91 6.79 13.20
N LYS A 23 7.89 6.55 14.07
CA LYS A 23 9.19 5.97 13.66
C LYS A 23 9.04 4.56 13.07
N GLN A 24 8.17 3.74 13.64
CA GLN A 24 7.88 2.41 13.10
C GLN A 24 7.17 2.50 11.74
N PHE A 25 6.22 3.42 11.61
CA PHE A 25 5.50 3.69 10.36
C PHE A 25 6.44 4.17 9.25
N GLU A 26 7.38 5.07 9.56
CA GLU A 26 8.41 5.53 8.62
C GLU A 26 9.30 4.37 8.13
N ARG A 27 9.73 3.51 9.05
CA ARG A 27 10.55 2.34 8.72
C ARG A 27 9.80 1.36 7.81
N ALA A 28 8.53 1.11 8.10
CA ALA A 28 7.68 0.22 7.32
C ALA A 28 7.43 0.78 5.91
N THR A 29 7.08 2.06 5.81
CA THR A 29 6.82 2.73 4.53
C THR A 29 8.07 2.79 3.65
N THR A 30 9.24 3.06 4.22
CA THR A 30 10.52 3.04 3.49
C THR A 30 10.84 1.63 2.95
N GLY A 31 10.60 0.57 3.75
CA GLY A 31 10.80 -0.81 3.31
C GLY A 31 9.86 -1.22 2.18
N MET A 32 8.60 -0.77 2.26
CA MET A 32 7.57 -0.98 1.25
C MET A 32 7.93 -0.30 -0.07
N GLU A 33 8.36 0.96 -0.06
CA GLU A 33 8.73 1.69 -1.28
C GLU A 33 9.86 0.99 -2.06
N ARG A 34 10.85 0.43 -1.35
CA ARG A 34 11.91 -0.40 -1.97
C ARG A 34 11.36 -1.67 -2.61
N HIS A 35 10.34 -2.29 -2.02
CA HIS A 35 9.70 -3.47 -2.62
C HIS A 35 8.85 -3.10 -3.84
N LEU A 36 8.07 -2.01 -3.76
CA LEU A 36 7.25 -1.53 -4.86
C LEU A 36 8.09 -1.14 -6.09
N GLN A 37 9.27 -0.56 -5.89
CA GLN A 37 10.19 -0.24 -7.00
C GLN A 37 10.69 -1.48 -7.75
N ARG A 38 10.72 -2.65 -7.10
CA ARG A 38 11.12 -3.92 -7.71
C ARG A 38 9.97 -4.62 -8.44
N LEU A 39 8.72 -4.23 -8.17
CA LEU A 39 7.58 -4.79 -8.87
C LEU A 39 7.53 -4.27 -10.31
N PRO A 40 7.20 -5.12 -11.28
CA PRO A 40 7.00 -4.68 -12.65
C PRO A 40 5.88 -3.63 -12.68
N ARG A 41 6.18 -2.48 -13.30
CA ARG A 41 5.21 -1.38 -13.46
C ARG A 41 4.31 -1.69 -14.65
N GLY A 42 3.02 -1.78 -14.39
CA GLY A 42 2.01 -2.23 -15.35
C GLY A 42 1.89 -3.75 -15.37
N MET A 43 0.69 -4.26 -15.11
CA MET A 43 0.40 -5.66 -15.42
C MET A 43 0.25 -5.76 -16.95
N PRO A 44 1.05 -6.56 -17.66
CA PRO A 44 0.76 -6.87 -19.05
C PRO A 44 -0.64 -7.47 -19.11
N THR A 45 -1.43 -7.14 -20.13
CA THR A 45 -2.86 -7.49 -20.23
C THR A 45 -3.16 -8.99 -20.10
N ALA A 46 -2.15 -9.84 -20.34
CA ALA A 46 -2.22 -11.29 -20.18
C ALA A 46 -1.98 -11.79 -18.73
N GLN A 47 -1.54 -10.94 -17.81
CA GLN A 47 -1.47 -11.22 -16.37
C GLN A 47 -2.68 -10.59 -15.70
N GLU A 48 -3.77 -11.35 -15.64
CA GLU A 48 -4.93 -10.97 -14.85
C GLU A 48 -4.58 -10.96 -13.35
N PRO A 49 -5.29 -10.15 -12.54
CA PRO A 49 -5.18 -10.23 -11.09
C PRO A 49 -5.42 -11.67 -10.61
N ALA A 50 -4.69 -12.12 -9.60
CA ALA A 50 -4.83 -13.47 -9.03
C ALA A 50 -6.27 -13.79 -8.60
N HIS A 51 -7.05 -12.77 -8.28
CA HIS A 51 -8.48 -12.87 -8.03
C HIS A 51 -9.24 -11.91 -8.94
N VAL A 52 -9.91 -12.47 -9.95
CA VAL A 52 -10.84 -11.74 -10.81
C VAL A 52 -12.23 -11.89 -10.23
N TYR A 53 -12.90 -10.76 -9.96
CA TYR A 53 -14.30 -10.79 -9.58
C TYR A 53 -15.13 -11.32 -10.75
N ARG A 54 -15.97 -12.32 -10.48
CA ARG A 54 -16.99 -12.80 -11.41
C ARG A 54 -18.35 -12.71 -10.74
N ALA A 55 -19.33 -12.15 -11.45
CA ALA A 55 -20.70 -12.15 -10.99
C ALA A 55 -21.21 -13.60 -10.89
N LYS A 56 -22.11 -13.88 -9.94
CA LYS A 56 -22.73 -15.20 -9.83
C LYS A 56 -23.44 -15.55 -11.15
N GLY A 57 -22.97 -16.60 -11.80
CA GLY A 57 -23.54 -17.11 -13.06
C GLY A 57 -22.67 -16.92 -14.30
N ASP A 58 -21.56 -16.17 -14.20
CA ASP A 58 -20.60 -16.10 -15.31
C ASP A 58 -19.75 -17.37 -15.38
N THR A 59 -19.90 -18.12 -16.47
CA THR A 59 -19.02 -19.24 -16.83
C THR A 59 -17.71 -18.76 -17.47
N PRO A 60 -16.63 -19.56 -17.37
CA PRO A 60 -15.28 -19.13 -17.72
C PRO A 60 -15.03 -18.72 -19.16
#